data_AF-A0A661LQ37-F1
#
_entry.id   AF-A0A661LQ37-F1
#
_cell.length_a   1.000
_cell.length_b   1.000
_cell.length_c   1.000
_cell.angle_alpha   90.00
_cell.angle_beta   90.00
_cell.angle_gamma   90.00
#
_symmetry.space_group_name_H-M   'P 1'
#
loop_
_entity.id
_entity.type
_entity.pdbx_description
1 polymer ?
#
loop_
_entity_poly.entity_id
_entity_poly.type
_entity_poly.pdbx_seq_one_letter_code
_entity_poly.pdbx_strand_id
1 'polypeptide(L)'
;MEKSRIKSSRFIIALLPAVLIVILLIWLLMTIFEGEKPQAHLEPLPDYLSKSITFNATVSDLKMGLRTVKVSVKQDGPVIPILKKSFPYDGLFNKRGIRTFKEEFTLDP
;
A
#
# COMPACT_ATOMS: atom_id res chain seq x y z
N MET A 1 -30.53 -17.60 44.81
CA MET A 1 -30.13 -18.05 43.46
C MET A 1 -30.94 -17.30 42.43
N GLU A 2 -30.41 -16.18 41.96
CA GLU A 2 -31.11 -15.29 41.03
C GLU A 2 -30.98 -15.86 39.61
N LYS A 3 -32.10 -16.35 39.04
CA LYS A 3 -32.13 -16.81 37.65
C LYS A 3 -31.95 -15.61 36.73
N SER A 4 -30.81 -15.52 36.05
CA SER A 4 -30.60 -14.55 34.97
C SER A 4 -31.66 -14.78 33.90
N ARG A 5 -32.61 -13.85 33.77
CA ARG A 5 -33.61 -13.90 32.70
C ARG A 5 -32.85 -13.79 31.38
N ILE A 6 -32.86 -14.86 30.60
CA ILE A 6 -32.39 -14.89 29.22
C ILE A 6 -33.34 -14.02 28.39
N LYS A 7 -33.14 -12.70 28.45
CA LYS A 7 -33.72 -11.69 27.54
C LYS A 7 -32.90 -11.60 26.23
N SER A 8 -31.94 -12.52 26.04
CA SER A 8 -30.89 -12.44 25.03
C SER A 8 -31.31 -12.94 23.65
N SER A 9 -32.36 -13.75 23.49
CA SER A 9 -32.77 -14.25 22.17
C SER A 9 -33.15 -13.12 21.20
N ARG A 10 -33.92 -12.12 21.65
CA ARG A 10 -34.30 -10.97 20.80
C ARG A 10 -33.09 -10.07 20.48
N PHE A 11 -32.16 -9.94 21.41
CA PHE A 11 -30.90 -9.23 21.19
C PHE A 11 -30.01 -9.96 20.19
N ILE A 12 -29.89 -11.29 20.29
CA ILE A 12 -29.11 -12.10 19.35
C ILE A 12 -29.73 -12.04 17.94
N ILE A 13 -31.06 -12.12 17.84
CA ILE A 13 -31.78 -12.01 16.55
C ILE A 13 -31.58 -10.63 15.90
N ALA A 14 -31.50 -9.56 16.68
CA ALA A 14 -31.22 -8.21 16.18
C ALA A 14 -29.72 -7.97 15.89
N LEU A 15 -28.83 -8.60 16.67
CA LEU A 15 -27.37 -8.39 16.57
C LEU A 15 -26.76 -9.19 15.41
N LEU A 16 -27.25 -10.41 15.15
CA LEU A 16 -26.74 -11.27 14.08
C LEU A 16 -26.73 -10.58 12.69
N PRO A 17 -27.82 -9.96 12.20
CA PRO A 17 -27.80 -9.27 10.91
C PRO A 17 -26.88 -8.05 10.92
N ALA A 18 -26.77 -7.33 12.04
CA ALA A 18 -25.84 -6.21 12.15
C ALA A 18 -24.38 -6.67 12.02
N VAL A 19 -24.02 -7.77 12.67
CA VAL A 19 -22.68 -8.37 12.55
C VAL A 19 -22.40 -8.84 11.12
N LEU A 20 -23.37 -9.47 10.45
CA LEU A 20 -23.24 -9.87 9.05
C LEU A 20 -22.99 -8.67 8.12
N ILE A 21 -23.72 -7.56 8.33
CA ILE A 21 -23.52 -6.32 7.56
C ILE A 21 -22.11 -5.78 7.80
N VAL A 22 -21.63 -5.77 9.05
CA VAL A 22 -20.27 -5.30 9.37
C VAL A 22 -19.21 -6.18 8.70
N ILE A 23 -19.37 -7.50 8.71
CA ILE A 23 -18.43 -8.42 8.04
C ILE A 23 -18.41 -8.15 6.53
N LEU A 24 -19.59 -8.01 5.90
CA LEU A 24 -19.70 -7.71 4.48
C LEU A 24 -19.05 -6.36 4.13
N LEU A 25 -19.25 -5.34 4.97
CA LEU A 25 -18.62 -4.04 4.80
C LEU A 25 -17.09 -4.12 4.91
N ILE A 26 -16.56 -4.83 5.91
CA ILE A 26 -15.11 -5.03 6.05
C ILE A 26 -14.55 -5.72 4.80
N TRP A 27 -15.18 -6.81 4.35
CA TRP A 27 -14.76 -7.53 3.16
C TRP A 27 -14.80 -6.64 1.90
N LEU A 28 -15.87 -5.84 1.73
CA LEU A 28 -16.00 -4.89 0.63
C LEU A 28 -14.90 -3.84 0.66
N LEU A 29 -14.65 -3.23 1.82
CA LEU A 29 -13.61 -2.21 1.98
C LEU A 29 -12.22 -2.78 1.68
N MET A 30 -11.89 -3.96 2.20
CA MET A 30 -10.63 -4.65 1.88
C MET A 30 -10.48 -4.89 0.38
N THR A 31 -11.54 -5.32 -0.29
CA THR A 31 -11.49 -5.63 -1.73
C THR A 31 -11.32 -4.37 -2.59
N ILE A 32 -12.03 -3.28 -2.25
CA ILE A 32 -11.93 -2.01 -2.97
C ILE A 32 -10.51 -1.44 -2.80
N PHE A 33 -10.00 -1.44 -1.57
CA PHE A 33 -8.80 -0.70 -1.19
C PHE A 33 -7.48 -1.46 -1.31
N GLU A 34 -7.49 -2.78 -1.11
CA GLU A 34 -6.28 -3.61 -1.18
C GLU A 34 -6.23 -4.52 -2.42
N GLY A 35 -7.27 -4.47 -3.27
CA GLY A 35 -7.37 -5.36 -4.42
C GLY A 35 -6.33 -5.13 -5.52
N GLU A 36 -5.65 -3.98 -5.56
CA GLU A 36 -4.57 -3.72 -6.52
C GLU A 36 -3.30 -3.29 -5.81
N LYS A 37 -2.19 -3.91 -6.19
CA LYS A 37 -0.87 -3.58 -5.66
C LYS A 37 -0.26 -2.41 -6.44
N PRO A 38 0.58 -1.59 -5.79
CA PRO A 38 1.36 -0.59 -6.51
C PRO A 38 2.25 -1.27 -7.55
N GLN A 39 2.42 -0.63 -8.69
CA GLN A 39 3.30 -1.06 -9.77
C GLN A 39 4.61 -0.27 -9.68
N ALA A 40 5.73 -0.95 -9.84
CA ALA A 40 7.05 -0.33 -9.89
C ALA A 40 7.80 -0.90 -11.09
N HIS A 41 8.35 0.00 -11.89
CA HIS A 41 9.12 -0.32 -13.08
C HIS A 41 10.44 0.44 -13.02
N LEU A 42 11.52 -0.23 -13.40
CA LEU A 42 12.86 0.32 -13.41
C LEU A 42 13.51 -0.05 -14.73
N GLU A 43 14.04 0.95 -15.43
CA GLU A 43 14.77 0.75 -16.68
C GLU A 43 16.06 1.57 -16.66
N PRO A 44 17.20 1.03 -17.10
CA PRO A 44 17.43 -0.34 -17.57
C PRO A 44 17.55 -1.35 -16.41
N LEU A 45 17.51 -2.64 -16.73
CA LEU A 45 17.83 -3.74 -15.79
C LEU A 45 19.11 -4.44 -16.25
N PRO A 46 20.30 -3.84 -16.00
CA PRO A 46 21.56 -4.45 -16.39
C PRO A 46 21.91 -5.64 -15.50
N ASP A 47 22.53 -6.67 -16.07
CA ASP A 47 23.05 -7.81 -15.30
C ASP A 47 24.22 -7.40 -14.39
N TYR A 48 24.98 -6.38 -14.79
CA TYR A 48 26.15 -5.88 -14.07
C TYR A 48 26.26 -4.36 -14.19
N LEU A 49 26.72 -3.71 -13.11
CA LEU A 49 27.04 -2.29 -13.08
C LEU A 49 28.55 -2.11 -13.22
N SER A 50 29.06 -1.99 -14.45
CA SER A 50 30.50 -1.81 -14.72
C SER A 50 30.91 -0.36 -14.98
N LYS A 51 29.92 0.52 -15.14
CA LYS A 51 30.06 1.95 -15.40
C LYS A 51 28.86 2.68 -14.81
N SER A 52 28.94 4.00 -14.75
CA SER A 52 27.82 4.85 -14.42
C SER A 52 26.62 4.59 -15.36
N ILE A 53 25.46 4.27 -14.79
CA ILE A 53 24.22 4.00 -15.51
C ILE A 53 23.11 4.87 -14.91
N THR A 54 22.37 5.55 -15.78
CA THR A 54 21.14 6.27 -15.43
C THR A 54 19.96 5.32 -15.47
N PHE A 55 19.21 5.29 -14.37
CA PHE A 55 17.99 4.53 -14.19
C PHE A 55 16.78 5.45 -14.16
N ASN A 56 15.71 5.01 -14.79
CA ASN A 56 14.39 5.63 -14.81
C ASN A 56 13.47 4.79 -13.93
N ALA A 57 13.16 5.29 -12.74
CA ALA A 57 12.17 4.66 -11.87
C ALA A 57 10.78 5.24 -12.17
N THR A 58 9.84 4.38 -12.53
CA THR A 58 8.42 4.71 -12.63
C THR A 58 7.65 3.89 -11.60
N VAL A 59 6.99 4.55 -10.66
CA VAL A 59 6.16 3.91 -9.65
C VAL A 59 4.74 4.46 -9.76
N SER A 60 3.74 3.60 -9.65
CA SER A 60 2.33 4.01 -9.68
C SER A 60 1.48 3.23 -8.68
N ASP A 61 0.54 3.95 -8.06
CA ASP A 61 -0.57 3.38 -7.29
C ASP A 61 -1.82 4.17 -7.69
N LEU A 62 -2.64 3.56 -8.54
CA LEU A 62 -3.80 4.23 -9.12
C LEU A 62 -4.97 4.33 -8.13
N LYS A 63 -5.07 3.39 -7.18
CA LYS A 63 -6.17 3.34 -6.21
C LYS A 63 -5.93 4.28 -5.04
N MET A 64 -4.83 4.06 -4.33
CA MET A 64 -4.54 4.71 -3.05
C MET A 64 -3.48 5.79 -3.14
N GLY A 65 -2.80 5.91 -4.28
CA GLY A 65 -1.71 6.86 -4.43
C GLY A 65 -0.48 6.50 -3.61
N LEU A 66 0.64 7.11 -3.97
CA LEU A 66 1.94 6.88 -3.38
C LEU A 66 2.09 7.72 -2.11
N ARG A 67 2.60 7.11 -1.04
CA ARG A 67 3.01 7.81 0.19
C ARG A 67 4.52 7.87 0.36
N THR A 68 5.21 6.81 -0.02
CA THR A 68 6.67 6.75 0.07
C THR A 68 7.21 5.93 -1.07
N VAL A 69 8.21 6.47 -1.76
CA VAL A 69 9.00 5.76 -2.76
C VAL A 69 10.42 5.68 -2.23
N LYS A 70 10.96 4.46 -2.17
CA LYS A 70 12.35 4.20 -1.77
C LYS A 70 13.00 3.34 -2.83
N VAL A 71 14.13 3.82 -3.36
CA VAL A 71 15.03 3.02 -4.20
C VAL A 71 16.28 2.75 -3.39
N SER A 72 16.71 1.49 -3.36
CA SER A 72 17.90 1.07 -2.64
C SER A 72 18.61 -0.03 -3.37
N VAL A 73 19.94 -0.01 -3.29
CA VAL A 73 20.79 -1.09 -3.78
C VAL A 73 21.15 -2.01 -2.62
N LYS A 74 21.15 -3.30 -2.91
CA LYS A 74 21.62 -4.35 -2.01
C LYS A 74 22.54 -5.27 -2.80
N GLN A 75 23.83 -5.11 -2.60
CA GLN A 75 24.88 -6.03 -3.02
C GLN A 75 25.56 -6.47 -1.74
N ASP A 76 25.61 -7.78 -1.50
CA ASP A 76 26.09 -8.47 -0.29
C ASP A 76 26.51 -7.57 0.90
N GLY A 77 25.67 -7.48 1.93
CA GLY A 77 25.85 -6.56 3.06
C GLY A 77 24.66 -5.61 3.31
N PRO A 78 24.90 -4.40 3.88
CA PRO A 78 23.84 -3.48 4.28
C PRO A 78 23.14 -2.84 3.06
N VAL A 79 21.84 -2.54 3.22
CA VAL A 79 21.03 -1.89 2.18
C VAL A 79 21.37 -0.41 2.09
N ILE A 80 21.78 0.05 0.91
CA ILE A 80 22.14 1.45 0.66
C ILE A 80 20.95 2.18 0.02
N PRO A 81 20.34 3.18 0.69
CA PRO A 81 19.27 3.97 0.09
C PRO A 81 19.84 4.96 -0.93
N ILE A 82 19.32 4.91 -2.16
CA ILE A 82 19.69 5.82 -3.24
C ILE A 82 18.72 6.99 -3.30
N LEU A 83 17.44 6.65 -3.21
CA LEU A 83 16.35 7.60 -3.31
C LEU A 83 15.34 7.33 -2.20
N LYS A 84 14.87 8.40 -1.57
CA LYS A 84 13.74 8.36 -0.66
C LYS A 84 12.89 9.61 -0.85
N LYS A 85 11.67 9.43 -1.31
CA LYS A 85 10.67 10.50 -1.44
C LYS A 85 9.45 10.14 -0.62
N SER A 86 8.94 11.13 0.10
CA SER A 86 7.70 11.03 0.86
C SER A 86 6.69 12.01 0.29
N PHE A 87 5.45 11.58 0.19
CA PHE A 87 4.34 12.39 -0.31
C PHE A 87 3.31 12.57 0.82
N PRO A 88 2.72 13.77 0.94
CA PRO A 88 1.66 13.99 1.91
C PRO A 88 0.44 13.14 1.55
N TYR A 89 -0.24 12.64 2.57
CA TYR A 89 -1.56 12.06 2.41
C TYR A 89 -2.59 13.19 2.32
N ASP A 90 -3.26 13.31 1.18
CA ASP A 90 -4.23 14.40 0.95
C ASP A 90 -5.64 13.90 0.61
N GLY A 91 -6.60 14.29 1.46
CA GLY A 91 -8.02 14.02 1.31
C GLY A 91 -8.48 12.65 1.83
N LEU A 92 -9.75 12.34 1.55
CA LEU A 92 -10.33 11.03 1.89
C LEU A 92 -9.72 9.96 0.97
N PHE A 93 -9.18 8.89 1.55
CA PHE A 93 -8.48 7.80 0.83
C PHE A 93 -7.37 8.27 -0.13
N ASN A 94 -6.63 9.33 0.24
CA ASN A 94 -5.55 9.90 -0.57
C ASN A 94 -5.97 10.26 -2.01
N LYS A 95 -7.24 10.59 -2.26
CA LYS A 95 -7.75 10.81 -3.63
C LYS A 95 -7.00 11.91 -4.39
N ARG A 96 -6.39 12.86 -3.67
CA ARG A 96 -5.58 13.96 -4.23
C ARG A 96 -4.07 13.71 -4.13
N GLY A 97 -3.66 12.56 -3.60
CA GLY A 97 -2.26 12.15 -3.53
C GLY A 97 -1.66 11.88 -4.91
N ILE A 98 -0.34 11.79 -4.95
CA ILE A 98 0.42 11.51 -6.16
C ILE A 98 0.20 10.05 -6.56
N ARG A 99 -0.42 9.79 -7.72
CA ARG A 99 -0.67 8.43 -8.22
C ARG A 99 0.48 7.83 -9.00
N THR A 100 1.27 8.68 -9.65
CA THR A 100 2.38 8.24 -10.50
C THR A 100 3.59 9.09 -10.18
N PHE A 101 4.73 8.44 -10.02
CA PHE A 101 5.99 9.05 -9.73
C PHE A 101 7.02 8.58 -10.77
N LYS A 102 7.76 9.53 -11.34
CA LYS A 102 8.84 9.27 -12.28
C LYS A 102 10.05 10.08 -11.84
N GLU A 103 11.17 9.41 -11.64
CA GLU A 103 12.44 10.07 -11.33
C GLU A 103 13.58 9.31 -11.98
N GLU A 104 14.52 10.08 -12.51
CA GLU A 104 15.76 9.57 -13.07
C GLU A 104 16.85 9.73 -12.02
N PHE A 105 17.68 8.70 -11.85
CA PHE A 105 18.84 8.76 -10.96
C PHE A 105 20.00 7.98 -11.57
N THR A 106 21.21 8.45 -11.31
CA THR A 106 22.42 7.80 -11.81
C THR A 106 23.10 7.04 -10.68
N LEU A 107 23.53 5.81 -10.98
CA LEU A 107 24.37 5.03 -10.07
C LEU A 107 25.74 4.85 -10.68
N ASP A 108 26.75 5.16 -9.87
CA ASP A 108 28.15 4.91 -10.17
C ASP A 108 28.63 3.75 -9.28
N PRO A 109 29.18 2.67 -9.87
CA PRO A 109 29.60 1.46 -9.15
C PRO A 109 30.81 1.67 -8.22
#